data_AF-A0A2V0NQK2-F1
#
_entry.id   AF-A0A2V0NQK2-F1
#
_cell.length_a   1.000
_cell.length_b   1.000
_cell.length_c   1.000
_cell.angle_alpha   90.00
_cell.angle_beta   90.00
_cell.angle_gamma   90.00
#
_symmetry.space_group_name_H-M   'P 1'
#
loop_
_entity.id
_entity.type
_entity.pdbx_description
1 polymer ?
#
loop_
_entity_poly.entity_id
_entity_poly.type
_entity_poly.pdbx_seq_one_letter_code
_entity_poly.pdbx_strand_id
1 'polypeptide(L)'
;MSSPGSKARKGAAAGSAAGKRAKALSGNSFLKATIAELEGLVIRRKEELSSLSAARARLAMRAAVVHLVDRHSRALLDLGALLKRHRRGGGDGGGDDDANGSGSGDGPALSSGSSTLPSSADDGAAGADGDLEIDGAPPQGGSAYTGDEDPNSSSGSDTAAARGAGVAELPLGWSPAAVAARAAETDVSLEGLRKQLREFVLTCAPLLIRRQRGAPDAAAAAARIEAEHSSLLELCALIALGGAGAGGPSPFSRILLTPLEGAPPANGAGPVVDDAHWDWAVSQLKLSGGQLSRLMTFLDVIRERVARIDAERASLLAACAAAADDAAEGERLVARLVVVQRGYEVVSGAAVLALYGSLLTADQVAGFFVACYPYVPSVSGLHRTLLQRQKDAAAARDAEAEAAAGAGEGTGPSPARRDRRRKAPATTAAAAAAAAEAAEAAGAGAPDAAAAGRDISIKMEHPPHAGNGVGAAPGGSGETCSSCSTRGLQGRAC
;
A
#
# COMPACT_ATOMS: atom_id res chain seq x y z
N MET A 1 -23.78 -22.43 1.65
CA MET A 1 -22.93 -23.01 0.60
C MET A 1 -23.74 -24.14 -0.04
N SER A 2 -24.40 -23.85 -1.17
CA SER A 2 -25.31 -24.76 -1.85
C SER A 2 -24.60 -25.42 -3.02
N SER A 3 -24.51 -26.76 -3.00
CA SER A 3 -24.00 -27.59 -4.09
C SER A 3 -24.85 -27.43 -5.36
N PRO A 4 -24.25 -27.31 -6.57
CA PRO A 4 -25.01 -27.44 -7.80
C PRO A 4 -25.26 -28.93 -8.08
N GLY A 5 -26.54 -29.24 -8.31
CA GLY A 5 -27.07 -30.59 -8.49
C GLY A 5 -26.50 -31.33 -9.70
N SER A 6 -26.10 -32.56 -9.43
CA SER A 6 -25.88 -33.64 -10.40
C SER A 6 -27.21 -33.98 -11.10
N LYS A 7 -27.35 -33.58 -12.38
CA LYS A 7 -28.42 -34.06 -13.25
C LYS A 7 -27.92 -35.26 -14.04
N ALA A 8 -28.42 -36.42 -13.65
CA ALA A 8 -28.31 -37.69 -14.34
C ALA A 8 -28.78 -37.57 -15.80
N ARG A 9 -27.88 -37.86 -16.75
CA ARG A 9 -28.24 -38.12 -18.15
C ARG A 9 -28.51 -39.61 -18.33
N LYS A 10 -29.80 -39.91 -18.51
CA LYS A 10 -30.39 -41.20 -18.83
C LYS A 10 -30.00 -41.57 -20.28
N GLY A 11 -29.52 -42.80 -20.46
CA GLY A 11 -29.05 -43.32 -21.74
C GLY A 11 -30.14 -43.48 -22.79
N ALA A 12 -29.72 -43.47 -24.06
CA ALA A 12 -30.50 -43.99 -25.17
C ALA A 12 -29.58 -44.52 -26.28
N ALA A 13 -29.82 -45.79 -26.61
CA ALA A 13 -29.68 -46.45 -27.90
C ALA A 13 -28.29 -46.56 -28.55
N ALA A 14 -27.70 -47.73 -28.34
CA ALA A 14 -26.79 -48.38 -29.27
C ALA A 14 -27.50 -48.64 -30.62
N GLY A 15 -27.15 -47.85 -31.63
CA GLY A 15 -27.48 -48.09 -33.03
C GLY A 15 -26.23 -48.45 -33.80
N SER A 16 -26.02 -49.76 -34.03
CA SER A 16 -24.95 -50.32 -34.85
C SER A 16 -25.10 -49.88 -36.31
N ALA A 17 -24.17 -49.06 -36.79
CA ALA A 17 -23.94 -48.80 -38.21
C ALA A 17 -22.49 -49.18 -38.56
N ALA A 18 -22.16 -50.45 -38.35
CA ALA A 18 -21.00 -51.08 -38.95
C ALA A 18 -21.23 -51.20 -40.47
N GLY A 19 -20.50 -50.43 -41.28
CA GLY A 19 -20.55 -50.60 -42.73
C GLY A 19 -20.29 -49.36 -43.59
N LYS A 20 -19.33 -48.50 -43.26
CA LYS A 20 -18.78 -47.54 -44.24
C LYS A 20 -17.26 -47.58 -44.23
N ARG A 21 -16.74 -48.32 -45.22
CA ARG A 21 -15.39 -48.34 -45.80
C ARG A 21 -14.41 -47.34 -45.17
N ALA A 22 -13.46 -47.86 -44.42
CA ALA A 22 -12.19 -47.20 -44.13
C ALA A 22 -11.49 -46.87 -45.45
N LYS A 23 -11.77 -45.70 -46.02
CA LYS A 23 -10.87 -45.08 -46.99
C LYS A 23 -9.56 -44.88 -46.25
N ALA A 24 -8.51 -45.57 -46.69
CA ALA A 24 -7.15 -45.37 -46.20
C ALA A 24 -6.88 -43.85 -46.16
N LEU A 25 -6.85 -43.30 -44.95
CA LEU A 25 -6.45 -41.92 -44.71
C LEU A 25 -5.04 -41.82 -45.31
N SER A 26 -4.93 -41.06 -46.41
CA SER A 26 -3.64 -40.67 -46.98
C SER A 26 -2.76 -40.20 -45.83
N GLY A 27 -1.53 -40.72 -45.70
CA GLY A 27 -0.63 -40.41 -44.59
C GLY A 27 -0.44 -38.91 -44.33
N ASN A 28 -0.66 -38.07 -45.35
CA ASN A 28 -0.66 -36.61 -45.24
C ASN A 28 -1.79 -36.03 -44.37
N SER A 29 -2.95 -36.66 -44.30
CA SER A 29 -4.08 -36.19 -43.48
C SER A 29 -3.85 -36.44 -41.99
N PHE A 30 -3.28 -37.59 -41.65
CA PHE A 30 -2.90 -37.94 -40.28
C PHE A 30 -1.80 -36.98 -39.77
N LEU A 31 -0.74 -36.78 -40.55
CA LEU A 31 0.35 -35.85 -40.18
C LEU A 31 -0.15 -34.42 -39.95
N LYS A 32 -1.05 -33.90 -40.80
CA LYS A 32 -1.64 -32.56 -40.62
C LYS A 32 -2.45 -32.45 -39.33
N ALA A 33 -3.22 -33.49 -38.99
CA ALA A 33 -3.99 -33.50 -37.75
C ALA A 33 -3.06 -33.51 -36.52
N THR A 34 -2.02 -34.35 -36.54
CA THR A 34 -1.02 -34.39 -35.46
C THR A 34 -0.26 -33.07 -35.31
N ILE A 35 0.13 -32.42 -36.42
CA ILE A 35 0.78 -31.10 -36.37
C ILE A 35 -0.14 -30.07 -35.73
N ALA A 36 -1.40 -29.98 -36.16
CA ALA A 36 -2.36 -29.04 -35.57
C ALA A 36 -2.62 -29.30 -34.07
N GLU A 37 -2.66 -30.57 -33.66
CA GLU A 37 -2.78 -30.96 -32.26
C GLU A 37 -1.56 -30.51 -31.43
N LEU A 38 -0.36 -30.74 -31.94
CA LEU A 38 0.89 -30.31 -31.30
C LEU A 38 1.00 -28.78 -31.21
N GLU A 39 0.63 -28.06 -32.28
CA GLU A 39 0.56 -26.60 -32.28
C GLU A 39 -0.41 -26.10 -31.21
N GLY A 40 -1.60 -26.68 -31.12
CA GLY A 40 -2.58 -26.37 -30.08
C GLY A 40 -2.11 -26.71 -28.67
N LEU A 41 -1.28 -27.75 -28.49
CA LEU A 41 -0.66 -28.06 -27.21
C LEU A 41 0.43 -27.04 -26.83
N VAL A 42 1.28 -26.65 -27.78
CA VAL A 42 2.34 -25.65 -27.57
C VAL A 42 1.75 -24.30 -27.20
N ILE A 43 0.68 -23.85 -27.88
CA ILE A 43 -0.01 -22.59 -27.57
C ILE A 43 -0.54 -22.63 -26.13
N ARG A 44 -1.28 -23.68 -25.75
CA ARG A 44 -1.81 -23.85 -24.38
C ARG A 44 -0.70 -23.86 -23.32
N ARG A 45 0.42 -24.56 -23.57
CA ARG A 45 1.56 -24.58 -22.63
C ARG A 45 2.25 -23.22 -22.52
N LYS A 46 2.37 -22.47 -23.62
CA LYS A 46 2.90 -21.09 -23.59
C LYS A 46 2.01 -20.17 -22.77
N GLU A 47 0.68 -20.28 -22.91
CA GLU A 47 -0.29 -19.53 -22.11
C GLU A 47 -0.20 -19.88 -20.62
N GLU A 48 -0.12 -21.18 -20.29
CA GLU A 48 0.04 -21.67 -18.93
C GLU A 48 1.34 -21.16 -18.29
N LEU A 49 2.47 -21.28 -19.00
CA LEU A 49 3.77 -20.77 -18.54
C LEU A 49 3.75 -19.26 -18.33
N SER A 50 3.09 -18.51 -19.23
CA SER A 50 2.94 -17.06 -19.11
C SER A 50 2.10 -16.69 -17.88
N SER A 51 1.01 -17.42 -17.62
CA SER A 51 0.16 -17.24 -16.44
C SER A 51 0.91 -17.56 -15.14
N LEU A 52 1.64 -18.68 -15.10
CA LEU A 52 2.46 -19.07 -13.94
C LEU A 52 3.60 -18.08 -13.67
N SER A 53 4.26 -17.59 -14.73
CA SER A 53 5.30 -16.56 -14.63
C SER A 53 4.74 -15.26 -14.05
N ALA A 54 3.56 -14.83 -14.52
CA ALA A 54 2.87 -13.65 -13.98
C ALA A 54 2.45 -13.86 -12.51
N ALA A 55 1.96 -15.05 -12.14
CA ALA A 55 1.61 -15.38 -10.76
C ALA A 55 2.83 -15.36 -9.84
N ARG A 56 3.95 -15.96 -10.27
CA ARG A 56 5.22 -15.94 -9.55
C ARG A 56 5.73 -14.51 -9.35
N ALA A 57 5.68 -13.67 -10.39
CA ALA A 57 6.08 -12.26 -10.29
C ALA A 57 5.23 -11.50 -9.27
N ARG A 58 3.90 -11.70 -9.25
CA ARG A 58 3.01 -11.10 -8.24
C ARG A 58 3.32 -11.56 -6.82
N LEU A 59 3.57 -12.86 -6.61
CA LEU A 59 3.93 -13.41 -5.29
C LEU A 59 5.27 -12.88 -4.80
N ALA A 60 6.29 -12.80 -5.68
CA ALA A 60 7.58 -12.21 -5.36
C ALA A 60 7.43 -10.74 -4.95
N MET A 61 6.61 -9.98 -5.66
CA MET A 61 6.32 -8.58 -5.33
C MET A 61 5.64 -8.42 -3.97
N ARG A 62 4.65 -9.26 -3.68
CA ARG A 62 3.98 -9.30 -2.37
C ARG A 62 4.96 -9.65 -1.24
N ALA A 63 5.81 -10.65 -1.44
CA ALA A 63 6.83 -11.05 -0.47
C ALA A 63 7.80 -9.89 -0.18
N ALA A 64 8.26 -9.19 -1.21
CA ALA A 64 9.20 -8.07 -1.05
C ALA A 64 8.55 -6.87 -0.33
N VAL A 65 7.28 -6.58 -0.63
CA VAL A 65 6.48 -5.58 0.09
C VAL A 65 6.33 -5.94 1.58
N VAL A 66 6.02 -7.21 1.90
CA VAL A 66 5.91 -7.66 3.28
C VAL A 66 7.24 -7.51 4.01
N HIS A 67 8.35 -7.88 3.38
CA HIS A 67 9.68 -7.72 3.94
C HIS A 67 10.03 -6.25 4.22
N LEU A 68 9.64 -5.34 3.32
CA LEU A 68 9.82 -3.90 3.52
C LEU A 68 9.07 -3.40 4.77
N VAL A 69 7.80 -3.79 4.93
CA VAL A 69 6.99 -3.41 6.11
C VAL A 69 7.56 -4.02 7.39
N ASP A 70 8.02 -5.28 7.34
CA ASP A 70 8.71 -5.94 8.47
C ASP A 70 9.96 -5.17 8.89
N ARG A 71 10.78 -4.72 7.93
CA ARG A 71 11.99 -3.92 8.19
C ARG A 71 11.66 -2.61 8.90
N HIS A 72 10.64 -1.86 8.45
CA HIS A 72 10.18 -0.65 9.13
C HIS A 72 9.59 -0.94 10.51
N SER A 73 8.91 -2.08 10.68
CA SER A 73 8.37 -2.52 11.97
C SER A 73 9.49 -2.82 12.98
N ARG A 74 10.56 -3.51 12.57
CA ARG A 74 11.74 -3.76 13.41
C ARG A 74 12.42 -2.45 13.79
N ALA A 75 12.59 -1.52 12.84
CA ALA A 75 13.15 -0.21 13.12
C ALA A 75 12.33 0.60 14.16
N LEU A 76 11.00 0.49 14.12
CA LEU A 76 10.13 1.07 15.16
C LEU A 76 10.31 0.40 16.53
N LEU A 77 10.46 -0.93 16.58
CA LEU A 77 10.73 -1.65 17.83
C LEU A 77 12.10 -1.26 18.42
N ASP A 78 13.12 -1.13 17.58
CA ASP A 78 14.46 -0.67 17.97
C ASP A 78 14.43 0.75 18.52
N LEU A 79 13.67 1.65 17.87
CA LEU A 79 13.41 2.99 18.37
C LEU A 79 12.72 2.94 19.74
N GLY A 80 11.70 2.11 19.92
CA GLY A 80 11.04 1.93 21.22
C GLY A 80 12.01 1.49 22.33
N ALA A 81 12.94 0.59 22.01
CA ALA A 81 13.98 0.16 22.94
C ALA A 81 14.98 1.29 23.27
N LEU A 82 15.37 2.11 22.28
CA LEU A 82 16.22 3.29 22.48
C LEU A 82 15.54 4.33 23.38
N LEU A 83 14.27 4.66 23.12
CA LEU A 83 13.49 5.61 23.94
C LEU A 83 13.36 5.14 25.39
N LYS A 84 13.14 3.84 25.61
CA LYS A 84 13.08 3.26 26.95
C LYS A 84 14.41 3.37 27.70
N ARG A 85 15.54 3.22 27.01
CA ARG A 85 16.89 3.40 27.59
C ARG A 85 17.14 4.86 27.98
N HIS A 86 16.82 5.81 27.11
CA HIS A 86 16.95 7.24 27.41
C HIS A 86 16.13 7.66 28.64
N ARG A 87 14.90 7.15 28.78
CA ARG A 87 14.06 7.43 29.96
C ARG A 87 14.62 6.85 31.27
N ARG A 88 15.35 5.72 31.21
CA ARG A 88 15.96 5.11 32.40
C ARG A 88 17.29 5.78 32.78
N GLY A 89 18.11 6.15 31.80
CA GLY A 89 19.42 6.75 32.04
C GLY A 89 19.39 8.22 32.46
N GLY A 90 18.29 8.94 32.21
CA GLY A 90 18.15 10.35 32.62
C GLY A 90 17.90 10.58 34.11
N GLY A 91 17.83 9.53 34.94
CA GLY A 91 17.48 9.62 36.36
C GLY A 91 18.64 9.41 37.36
N ASP A 92 19.87 9.17 36.90
CA ASP A 92 20.95 8.64 37.77
C ASP A 92 22.15 9.58 37.94
N GLY A 93 21.90 10.89 37.86
CA GLY A 93 22.90 11.92 38.15
C GLY A 93 22.59 12.62 39.47
N GLY A 94 23.06 12.07 40.59
CA GLY A 94 23.22 12.83 41.84
C GLY A 94 22.47 12.26 43.04
N GLY A 95 22.93 11.11 43.56
CA GLY A 95 22.57 10.59 44.87
C GLY A 95 23.77 9.98 45.60
N ASP A 96 24.99 10.41 45.28
CA ASP A 96 26.19 10.17 46.09
C ASP A 96 26.48 11.46 46.89
N ASP A 97 25.84 11.59 48.04
CA ASP A 97 26.12 12.47 49.20
C ASP A 97 24.83 12.44 50.07
N ASP A 98 24.62 11.43 50.91
CA ASP A 98 25.06 11.51 52.30
C ASP A 98 25.22 10.12 52.93
N ALA A 99 26.47 9.77 53.18
CA ALA A 99 26.86 8.84 54.21
C ALA A 99 26.76 9.53 55.59
N ASN A 100 25.61 9.50 56.26
CA ASN A 100 25.57 9.46 57.74
C ASN A 100 24.15 9.28 58.29
N GLY A 101 23.88 8.19 59.00
CA GLY A 101 22.59 8.03 59.67
C GLY A 101 22.36 6.65 60.26
N SER A 102 23.25 6.21 61.15
CA SER A 102 22.95 5.12 62.07
C SER A 102 21.76 5.54 62.96
N GLY A 103 20.62 4.90 62.79
CA GLY A 103 19.41 5.18 63.56
C GLY A 103 18.54 3.94 63.69
N SER A 104 18.82 3.13 64.71
CA SER A 104 17.90 2.11 65.20
C SER A 104 16.59 2.77 65.63
N GLY A 105 15.49 2.33 65.02
CA GLY A 105 14.14 2.73 65.41
C GLY A 105 13.15 1.64 65.03
N ASP A 106 12.87 0.75 65.98
CA ASP A 106 11.76 -0.20 65.94
C ASP A 106 10.43 0.54 65.75
N GLY A 107 9.67 0.14 64.73
CA GLY A 107 8.32 0.65 64.45
C GLY A 107 7.54 -0.28 63.51
N PRO A 108 6.23 -0.51 63.74
CA PRO A 108 5.57 -1.75 63.37
C PRO A 108 5.09 -1.81 61.92
N ALA A 109 5.10 -3.03 61.39
CA ALA A 109 4.69 -3.40 60.05
C ALA A 109 3.22 -3.07 59.75
N LEU A 110 2.99 -2.26 58.72
CA LEU A 110 1.72 -2.18 58.01
C LEU A 110 1.87 -2.88 56.65
N SER A 111 1.22 -4.03 56.57
CA SER A 111 1.05 -4.86 55.38
C SER A 111 0.41 -4.06 54.24
N SER A 112 1.19 -3.80 53.20
CA SER A 112 0.69 -3.32 51.91
C SER A 112 1.08 -4.36 50.86
N GLY A 113 0.07 -5.07 50.36
CA GLY A 113 0.20 -6.15 49.40
C GLY A 113 0.78 -5.66 48.08
N SER A 114 2.09 -5.86 47.92
CA SER A 114 2.79 -5.77 46.65
C SER A 114 2.58 -7.07 45.90
N SER A 115 1.61 -7.08 44.98
CA SER A 115 1.40 -8.19 44.03
C SER A 115 2.52 -8.18 42.99
N THR A 116 3.66 -8.78 43.35
CA THR A 116 4.64 -9.33 42.42
C THR A 116 3.98 -10.44 41.62
N LEU A 117 3.79 -10.21 40.31
CA LEU A 117 3.41 -11.25 39.36
C LEU A 117 4.51 -12.32 39.31
N PRO A 118 4.18 -13.62 39.45
CA PRO A 118 5.16 -14.68 39.29
C PRO A 118 5.51 -14.87 37.81
N SER A 119 6.80 -14.83 37.52
CA SER A 119 7.40 -15.37 36.31
C SER A 119 7.42 -16.90 36.44
N SER A 120 6.40 -17.58 35.92
CA SER A 120 6.37 -19.03 35.78
C SER A 120 6.64 -19.43 34.33
N ALA A 121 7.77 -20.10 34.12
CA ALA A 121 8.03 -20.97 32.99
C ALA A 121 7.25 -22.30 33.14
N ASP A 122 7.11 -22.99 32.01
CA ASP A 122 6.61 -24.36 31.78
C ASP A 122 5.10 -24.59 32.05
N ASP A 123 4.30 -25.34 31.28
CA ASP A 123 4.57 -26.45 30.37
C ASP A 123 3.35 -26.72 29.45
N GLY A 124 3.59 -27.17 28.21
CA GLY A 124 2.75 -28.13 27.49
C GLY A 124 1.39 -27.75 26.85
N ALA A 125 1.38 -27.56 25.52
CA ALA A 125 0.31 -28.08 24.67
C ALA A 125 0.83 -28.39 23.26
N ALA A 126 1.00 -29.68 23.00
CA ALA A 126 1.43 -30.31 21.76
C ALA A 126 0.46 -30.09 20.60
N GLY A 127 1.00 -30.02 19.37
CA GLY A 127 0.22 -30.30 18.16
C GLY A 127 0.78 -29.69 16.88
N ALA A 128 1.40 -30.56 16.06
CA ALA A 128 1.76 -30.40 14.64
C ALA A 128 3.14 -29.80 14.30
N ASP A 129 4.19 -30.51 14.69
CA ASP A 129 5.43 -30.58 13.89
C ASP A 129 5.14 -31.43 12.64
N GLY A 130 5.11 -30.75 11.49
CA GLY A 130 5.20 -31.38 10.18
C GLY A 130 6.62 -31.21 9.66
N ASP A 131 7.45 -32.23 9.87
CA ASP A 131 8.75 -32.38 9.23
C ASP A 131 8.60 -32.32 7.70
N LEU A 132 9.13 -31.26 7.11
CA LEU A 132 9.46 -31.17 5.69
C LEU A 132 10.98 -31.11 5.59
N GLU A 133 11.60 -32.28 5.69
CA GLU A 133 12.95 -32.56 5.18
C GLU A 133 12.94 -32.27 3.67
N ILE A 134 13.54 -31.14 3.27
CA ILE A 134 13.94 -30.89 1.88
C ILE A 134 15.47 -30.96 1.87
N ASP A 135 15.98 -32.18 1.86
CA ASP A 135 17.36 -32.46 1.48
C ASP A 135 17.47 -32.33 -0.04
N GLY A 136 18.27 -31.36 -0.49
CA GLY A 136 18.43 -31.05 -1.89
C GLY A 136 19.58 -30.07 -2.14
N ALA A 137 20.77 -30.40 -1.63
CA ALA A 137 22.00 -29.72 -2.02
C ALA A 137 22.27 -29.94 -3.53
N PRO A 138 22.46 -28.89 -4.34
CA PRO A 138 22.88 -29.08 -5.72
C PRO A 138 24.37 -29.46 -5.78
N PRO A 139 24.77 -30.36 -6.69
CA PRO A 139 26.17 -30.75 -6.83
C PRO A 139 27.01 -29.58 -7.35
N GLN A 140 28.08 -29.27 -6.62
CA GLN A 140 29.21 -28.48 -7.13
C GLN A 140 29.99 -29.35 -8.12
N GLY A 141 29.55 -29.33 -9.39
CA GLY A 141 30.29 -29.89 -10.50
C GLY A 141 31.23 -28.85 -11.09
N GLY A 142 32.51 -28.94 -10.73
CA GLY A 142 33.57 -28.20 -11.42
C GLY A 142 33.72 -28.68 -12.86
N SER A 143 33.65 -27.75 -13.81
CA SER A 143 34.05 -27.97 -15.19
C SER A 143 35.03 -26.88 -15.60
N ALA A 144 36.30 -27.25 -15.63
CA ALA A 144 37.33 -26.49 -16.31
C ALA A 144 37.23 -26.80 -17.81
N TYR A 145 36.62 -25.90 -18.57
CA TYR A 145 36.66 -25.91 -20.02
C TYR A 145 37.11 -24.54 -20.52
N THR A 146 38.39 -24.46 -20.89
CA THR A 146 38.96 -23.39 -21.69
C THR A 146 38.72 -23.74 -23.16
N GLY A 147 37.89 -22.98 -23.87
CA GLY A 147 37.65 -23.24 -25.29
C GLY A 147 36.76 -22.20 -25.97
N ASP A 148 37.43 -21.36 -26.76
CA ASP A 148 37.00 -20.55 -27.90
C ASP A 148 35.90 -19.49 -27.74
N GLU A 149 36.34 -18.25 -27.96
CA GLU A 149 35.55 -17.03 -28.05
C GLU A 149 34.80 -16.99 -29.39
N ASP A 150 33.48 -17.20 -29.36
CA ASP A 150 32.57 -16.85 -30.45
C ASP A 150 32.03 -15.41 -30.22
N PRO A 151 32.48 -14.39 -30.98
CA PRO A 151 32.13 -12.99 -30.73
C PRO A 151 30.71 -12.58 -31.21
N ASN A 152 29.79 -13.51 -31.47
CA ASN A 152 28.49 -13.18 -32.09
C ASN A 152 27.25 -13.81 -31.45
N SER A 153 27.32 -14.29 -30.21
CA SER A 153 26.16 -14.84 -29.50
C SER A 153 25.55 -13.82 -28.52
N SER A 154 24.83 -12.85 -29.08
CA SER A 154 23.93 -11.94 -28.35
C SER A 154 22.68 -12.71 -27.89
N SER A 155 22.82 -13.55 -26.86
CA SER A 155 21.69 -14.25 -26.24
C SER A 155 21.27 -13.53 -24.96
N GLY A 156 20.12 -12.85 -25.03
CA GLY A 156 19.54 -11.99 -23.99
C GLY A 156 19.08 -12.74 -22.73
N SER A 157 20.04 -13.18 -21.91
CA SER A 157 19.80 -13.91 -20.66
C SER A 157 19.91 -13.06 -19.37
N ASP A 158 20.03 -11.74 -19.46
CA ASP A 158 20.23 -10.87 -18.28
C ASP A 158 18.94 -10.26 -17.68
N THR A 159 17.76 -10.57 -18.21
CA THR A 159 16.50 -9.93 -17.77
C THR A 159 15.80 -10.62 -16.58
N ALA A 160 16.28 -11.78 -16.11
CA ALA A 160 15.62 -12.53 -15.04
C ALA A 160 16.14 -12.20 -13.62
N ALA A 161 17.44 -11.88 -13.48
CA ALA A 161 18.05 -11.61 -12.17
C ALA A 161 17.76 -10.18 -11.64
N ALA A 162 17.53 -9.21 -12.53
CA ALA A 162 17.19 -7.84 -12.15
C ALA A 162 15.75 -7.65 -11.59
N ARG A 163 14.92 -8.72 -11.56
CA ARG A 163 13.48 -8.60 -11.26
C ARG A 163 13.08 -8.77 -9.79
N GLY A 164 14.00 -9.11 -8.88
CA GLY A 164 13.68 -9.38 -7.47
C GLY A 164 14.42 -8.54 -6.43
N ALA A 165 15.62 -8.05 -6.73
CA ALA A 165 16.49 -7.41 -5.73
C ALA A 165 16.03 -6.01 -5.29
N GLY A 166 15.22 -5.32 -6.09
CA GLY A 166 15.04 -3.87 -5.95
C GLY A 166 14.13 -3.36 -4.81
N VAL A 167 13.38 -4.21 -4.11
CA VAL A 167 12.41 -3.73 -3.06
C VAL A 167 12.90 -4.00 -1.64
N ALA A 168 13.55 -5.14 -1.40
CA ALA A 168 14.06 -5.49 -0.07
C ALA A 168 15.20 -4.54 0.39
N GLU A 169 15.97 -4.02 -0.57
CA GLU A 169 17.14 -3.18 -0.32
C GLU A 169 16.81 -1.68 -0.22
N LEU A 170 15.54 -1.29 -0.36
CA LEU A 170 15.16 0.13 -0.30
C LEU A 170 15.57 0.74 1.06
N PRO A 171 16.16 1.94 1.08
CA PRO A 171 16.55 2.60 2.32
C PRO A 171 15.31 2.93 3.17
N LEU A 172 15.49 3.01 4.49
CA LEU A 172 14.40 3.41 5.38
C LEU A 172 13.98 4.88 5.17
N GLY A 173 14.90 5.75 4.77
CA GLY A 173 14.67 7.20 4.66
C GLY A 173 14.70 7.96 6.01
N TRP A 174 14.83 7.23 7.13
CA TRP A 174 14.91 7.79 8.49
C TRP A 174 15.84 6.92 9.37
N SER A 175 16.27 7.47 10.52
CA SER A 175 17.22 6.81 11.43
C SER A 175 16.65 6.66 12.85
N PRO A 176 16.41 5.42 13.34
CA PRO A 176 15.95 5.19 14.73
C PRO A 176 16.83 5.85 15.79
N ALA A 177 18.15 5.89 15.59
CA ALA A 177 19.07 6.52 16.52
C ALA A 177 18.93 8.05 16.54
N ALA A 178 18.80 8.68 15.36
CA ALA A 178 18.59 10.13 15.26
C ALA A 178 17.26 10.55 15.91
N VAL A 179 16.21 9.75 15.66
CA VAL A 179 14.89 9.96 16.27
C VAL A 179 14.97 9.89 17.79
N ALA A 180 15.63 8.85 18.33
CA ALA A 180 15.76 8.67 19.77
C ALA A 180 16.49 9.84 20.44
N ALA A 181 17.53 10.37 19.79
CA ALA A 181 18.29 11.51 20.29
C ALA A 181 17.46 12.80 20.38
N ARG A 182 16.51 13.01 19.45
CA ARG A 182 15.67 14.22 19.38
C ARG A 182 14.30 14.08 20.06
N ALA A 183 13.97 12.90 20.58
CA ALA A 183 12.64 12.59 21.07
C ALA A 183 12.15 13.50 22.20
N ALA A 184 13.05 13.99 23.06
CA ALA A 184 12.71 14.87 24.18
C ALA A 184 12.35 16.30 23.74
N GLU A 185 12.85 16.73 22.59
CA GLU A 185 12.68 18.09 22.06
C GLU A 185 11.52 18.17 21.05
N THR A 186 11.02 17.01 20.60
CA THR A 186 10.04 16.92 19.52
C THR A 186 8.62 16.99 20.08
N ASP A 187 7.85 17.98 19.64
CA ASP A 187 6.43 18.08 19.95
C ASP A 187 5.62 17.06 19.15
N VAL A 188 5.25 15.95 19.80
CA VAL A 188 4.44 14.86 19.24
C VAL A 188 2.92 15.09 19.39
N SER A 189 2.49 16.28 19.83
CA SER A 189 1.08 16.64 19.90
C SER A 189 0.44 16.76 18.51
N LEU A 190 -0.89 16.84 18.47
CA LEU A 190 -1.61 17.09 17.21
C LEU A 190 -1.25 18.47 16.63
N GLU A 191 -1.12 19.47 17.50
CA GLU A 191 -0.73 20.83 17.16
C GLU A 191 0.70 20.87 16.62
N GLY A 192 1.63 20.15 17.28
CA GLY A 192 3.00 19.95 16.81
C GLY A 192 3.06 19.32 15.43
N LEU A 193 2.30 18.23 15.21
CA LEU A 193 2.21 17.57 13.91
C LEU A 193 1.65 18.51 12.82
N ARG A 194 0.58 19.25 13.11
CA ARG A 194 0.00 20.22 12.15
C ARG A 194 1.02 21.30 11.77
N LYS A 195 1.72 21.86 12.77
CA LYS A 195 2.76 22.86 12.56
C LYS A 195 3.85 22.32 11.64
N GLN A 196 4.39 21.14 11.95
CA GLN A 196 5.46 20.50 11.19
C GLN A 196 5.06 20.18 9.75
N LEU A 197 3.84 19.67 9.53
CA LEU A 197 3.35 19.42 8.17
C LEU A 197 3.16 20.69 7.35
N ARG A 198 2.70 21.78 7.98
CA ARG A 198 2.59 23.08 7.31
C ARG A 198 3.98 23.64 6.97
N GLU A 199 4.92 23.59 7.90
CA GLU A 199 6.31 24.01 7.69
C GLU A 199 6.97 23.21 6.57
N PHE A 200 6.74 21.88 6.52
CA PHE A 200 7.21 21.02 5.43
C PHE A 200 6.66 21.47 4.07
N VAL A 201 5.35 21.69 3.96
CA VAL A 201 4.72 22.15 2.69
C VAL A 201 5.26 23.52 2.26
N LEU A 202 5.31 24.48 3.18
CA LEU A 202 5.78 25.84 2.91
C LEU A 202 7.28 25.88 2.54
N THR A 203 8.08 24.99 3.11
CA THR A 203 9.51 24.86 2.79
C THR A 203 9.72 24.17 1.45
N CYS A 204 9.04 23.05 1.20
CA CYS A 204 9.25 22.24 0.01
C CYS A 204 8.69 22.86 -1.27
N ALA A 205 7.57 23.60 -1.22
CA ALA A 205 6.95 24.19 -2.40
C ALA A 205 7.91 25.06 -3.25
N PRO A 206 8.60 26.09 -2.71
CA PRO A 206 9.56 26.86 -3.50
C PRO A 206 10.78 26.04 -3.94
N LEU A 207 11.24 25.08 -3.13
CA LEU A 207 12.39 24.22 -3.46
C LEU A 207 12.09 23.30 -4.66
N LEU A 208 10.89 22.75 -4.72
CA LEU A 208 10.43 21.95 -5.85
C LEU A 208 10.45 22.76 -7.15
N ILE A 209 9.97 24.01 -7.13
CA ILE A 209 9.99 24.90 -8.31
C ILE A 209 11.43 25.16 -8.76
N ARG A 210 12.34 25.47 -7.83
CA ARG A 210 13.77 25.70 -8.15
C ARG A 210 14.40 24.47 -8.78
N ARG A 211 14.17 23.29 -8.21
CA ARG A 211 14.68 22.03 -8.72
C ARG A 211 14.13 21.73 -10.12
N GLN A 212 12.81 21.82 -10.30
CA GLN A 212 12.14 21.51 -11.57
C GLN A 212 12.53 22.47 -12.70
N ARG A 213 12.82 23.73 -12.39
CA ARG A 213 13.27 24.74 -13.37
C ARG A 213 14.78 24.74 -13.60
N GLY A 214 15.54 23.85 -12.96
CA GLY A 214 16.99 23.80 -13.11
C GLY A 214 17.68 25.08 -12.62
N ALA A 215 17.21 25.65 -11.50
CA ALA A 215 17.87 26.80 -10.88
C ALA A 215 19.34 26.49 -10.56
N PRO A 216 20.24 27.50 -10.49
CA PRO A 216 21.66 27.28 -10.20
C PRO A 216 21.95 26.48 -8.92
N ASP A 217 21.03 26.51 -7.95
CA ASP A 217 21.11 25.80 -6.68
C ASP A 217 20.15 24.59 -6.59
N ALA A 218 19.68 24.05 -7.71
CA ALA A 218 18.75 22.92 -7.75
C ALA A 218 19.24 21.70 -6.93
N ALA A 219 20.55 21.44 -6.91
CA ALA A 219 21.14 20.36 -6.10
C ALA A 219 21.02 20.64 -4.59
N ALA A 220 21.24 21.88 -4.16
CA ALA A 220 21.05 22.27 -2.76
C ALA A 220 19.57 22.21 -2.36
N ALA A 221 18.66 22.60 -3.27
CA ALA A 221 17.23 22.47 -3.07
C ALA A 221 16.81 21.00 -2.91
N ALA A 222 17.36 20.10 -3.74
CA ALA A 222 17.14 18.66 -3.64
C ALA A 222 17.59 18.09 -2.29
N ALA A 223 18.82 18.42 -1.86
CA ALA A 223 19.34 17.98 -0.57
C ALA A 223 18.50 18.51 0.62
N ARG A 224 18.00 19.75 0.51
CA ARG A 224 17.11 20.32 1.52
C ARG A 224 15.77 19.60 1.58
N ILE A 225 15.15 19.26 0.44
CA ILE A 225 13.91 18.47 0.39
C ILE A 225 14.13 17.10 1.06
N GLU A 226 15.27 16.45 0.81
CA GLU A 226 15.60 15.17 1.44
C GLU A 226 15.76 15.28 2.96
N ALA A 227 16.41 16.33 3.45
CA ALA A 227 16.56 16.58 4.89
C ALA A 227 15.21 16.85 5.58
N GLU A 228 14.34 17.65 4.96
CA GLU A 228 12.98 17.91 5.45
C GLU A 228 12.13 16.63 5.43
N HIS A 229 12.25 15.82 4.37
CA HIS A 229 11.56 14.55 4.26
C HIS A 229 11.98 13.58 5.35
N SER A 230 13.28 13.43 5.60
CA SER A 230 13.79 12.59 6.68
C SER A 230 13.28 13.05 8.04
N SER A 231 13.33 14.36 8.31
CA SER A 231 12.81 14.95 9.55
C SER A 231 11.30 14.68 9.76
N LEU A 232 10.51 14.73 8.68
CA LEU A 232 9.10 14.39 8.72
C LEU A 232 8.85 12.90 9.05
N LEU A 233 9.60 11.99 8.42
CA LEU A 233 9.51 10.55 8.71
C LEU A 233 9.89 10.24 10.16
N GLU A 234 10.89 10.94 10.68
CA GLU A 234 11.31 10.82 12.07
C GLU A 234 10.23 11.25 13.07
N LEU A 235 9.56 12.38 12.81
CA LEU A 235 8.38 12.79 13.59
C LEU A 235 7.28 11.72 13.50
N CYS A 236 7.06 11.18 12.31
CA CYS A 236 6.06 10.14 12.11
C CYS A 236 6.35 8.87 12.91
N ALA A 237 7.62 8.46 12.98
CA ALA A 237 8.07 7.34 13.80
C ALA A 237 7.87 7.59 15.31
N LEU A 238 8.13 8.81 15.79
CA LEU A 238 7.85 9.18 17.18
C LEU A 238 6.36 9.11 17.52
N ILE A 239 5.50 9.66 16.66
CA ILE A 239 4.05 9.64 16.90
C ILE A 239 3.50 8.22 16.88
N ALA A 240 4.02 7.36 15.99
CA ALA A 240 3.64 5.94 15.93
C ALA A 240 3.94 5.19 17.25
N LEU A 241 4.96 5.60 18.00
CA LEU A 241 5.33 4.99 19.29
C LEU A 241 4.80 5.76 20.52
N GLY A 242 4.55 7.05 20.39
CA GLY A 242 4.20 7.96 21.49
C GLY A 242 2.72 7.97 21.88
N GLY A 243 1.83 7.47 21.01
CA GLY A 243 0.37 7.62 21.15
C GLY A 243 -0.31 6.86 22.30
N ALA A 244 0.35 5.90 22.94
CA ALA A 244 -0.30 4.99 23.88
C ALA A 244 -0.53 5.55 25.31
N GLY A 245 -0.01 6.75 25.62
CA GLY A 245 0.00 7.27 26.99
C GLY A 245 -1.28 7.94 27.48
N ALA A 246 -2.10 8.51 26.59
CA ALA A 246 -3.19 9.42 26.98
C ALA A 246 -4.61 8.89 26.72
N GLY A 247 -4.76 7.62 26.33
CA GLY A 247 -6.07 6.99 26.08
C GLY A 247 -6.90 7.60 24.94
N GLY A 248 -6.35 8.55 24.19
CA GLY A 248 -7.01 9.24 23.08
C GLY A 248 -6.64 8.68 21.71
N PRO A 249 -7.37 9.06 20.65
CA PRO A 249 -7.03 8.68 19.28
C PRO A 249 -5.67 9.26 18.87
N SER A 250 -4.91 8.47 18.10
CA SER A 250 -3.61 8.88 17.56
C SER A 250 -3.68 10.24 16.85
N PRO A 251 -2.68 11.13 17.01
CA PRO A 251 -2.59 12.38 16.25
C PRO A 251 -2.74 12.17 14.72
N PHE A 252 -2.23 11.05 14.19
CA PHE A 252 -2.41 10.69 12.78
C PHE A 252 -3.87 10.50 12.38
N SER A 253 -4.66 9.81 13.20
CA SER A 253 -6.07 9.61 12.89
C SER A 253 -6.83 10.93 12.95
N ARG A 254 -6.51 11.81 13.91
CA ARG A 254 -7.15 13.12 14.05
C ARG A 254 -6.81 14.07 12.91
N ILE A 255 -5.56 14.09 12.46
CA ILE A 255 -5.13 15.03 11.42
C ILE A 255 -5.73 14.72 10.05
N LEU A 256 -6.06 13.46 9.77
CA LEU A 256 -6.76 13.06 8.54
C LEU A 256 -8.20 13.58 8.46
N LEU A 257 -8.79 13.97 9.61
CA LEU A 257 -10.18 14.44 9.71
C LEU A 257 -10.29 15.97 9.73
N THR A 258 -9.17 16.69 9.70
CA THR A 258 -9.16 18.16 9.80
C THR A 258 -8.19 18.75 8.79
N PRO A 259 -8.52 19.86 8.12
CA PRO A 259 -7.52 20.56 7.34
C PRO A 259 -6.34 21.00 8.23
N LEU A 260 -5.18 21.18 7.61
CA LEU A 260 -3.98 21.72 8.28
C LEU A 260 -4.18 23.17 8.73
N GLU A 261 -5.16 23.86 8.15
CA GLU A 261 -5.49 25.26 8.43
C GLU A 261 -6.96 25.45 8.78
N GLY A 262 -7.23 26.37 9.69
CA GLY A 262 -8.57 26.67 10.17
C GLY A 262 -9.02 25.81 11.35
N ALA A 263 -10.20 26.13 11.87
CA ALA A 263 -10.82 25.39 12.96
C ALA A 263 -11.35 24.04 12.45
N PRO A 264 -11.30 22.96 13.25
CA PRO A 264 -11.96 21.73 12.90
C PRO A 264 -13.47 21.97 12.73
N PRO A 265 -14.12 21.28 11.78
CA PRO A 265 -15.56 21.42 11.59
C PRO A 265 -16.30 21.01 12.88
N ALA A 266 -17.27 21.84 13.29
CA ALA A 266 -17.96 21.69 14.57
C ALA A 266 -18.72 20.36 14.73
N ASN A 267 -19.10 19.72 13.62
CA ASN A 267 -19.83 18.46 13.60
C ASN A 267 -18.91 17.22 13.64
N GLY A 268 -17.58 17.39 13.66
CA GLY A 268 -16.62 16.28 13.62
C GLY A 268 -16.62 15.49 12.31
N ALA A 269 -17.42 15.90 11.31
CA ALA A 269 -17.35 15.30 9.98
C ALA A 269 -16.07 15.79 9.31
N GLY A 270 -15.23 14.85 8.85
CA GLY A 270 -14.04 15.20 8.09
C GLY A 270 -14.39 16.00 6.82
N PRO A 271 -13.45 16.79 6.28
CA PRO A 271 -13.70 17.53 5.05
C PRO A 271 -14.03 16.57 3.91
N VAL A 272 -15.09 16.86 3.16
CA VAL A 272 -15.38 16.18 1.90
C VAL A 272 -14.44 16.77 0.85
N VAL A 273 -13.35 16.04 0.57
CA VAL A 273 -12.38 16.42 -0.46
C VAL A 273 -12.84 15.81 -1.79
N ASP A 274 -13.01 16.65 -2.80
CA ASP A 274 -13.43 16.24 -4.14
C ASP A 274 -12.45 15.22 -4.76
N ASP A 275 -12.97 14.29 -5.55
CA ASP A 275 -12.15 13.28 -6.23
C ASP A 275 -11.19 13.92 -7.23
N ALA A 276 -11.57 15.07 -7.84
CA ALA A 276 -10.69 15.84 -8.71
C ALA A 276 -9.43 16.35 -7.99
N HIS A 277 -9.53 16.70 -6.71
CA HIS A 277 -8.38 17.11 -5.89
C HIS A 277 -7.40 15.95 -5.70
N TRP A 278 -7.91 14.76 -5.38
CA TRP A 278 -7.07 13.57 -5.24
C TRP A 278 -6.45 13.13 -6.56
N ASP A 279 -7.21 13.20 -7.65
CA ASP A 279 -6.67 12.92 -8.98
C ASP A 279 -5.50 13.85 -9.33
N TRP A 280 -5.69 15.16 -9.11
CA TRP A 280 -4.61 16.12 -9.32
C TRP A 280 -3.40 15.83 -8.42
N ALA A 281 -3.59 15.60 -7.12
CA ALA A 281 -2.49 15.31 -6.20
C ALA A 281 -1.72 14.04 -6.57
N VAL A 282 -2.42 12.96 -6.93
CA VAL A 282 -1.80 11.70 -7.36
C VAL A 282 -1.08 11.84 -8.70
N SER A 283 -1.52 12.75 -9.58
CA SER A 283 -0.78 13.04 -10.83
C SER A 283 0.62 13.62 -10.57
N GLN A 284 0.80 14.36 -9.47
CA GLN A 284 2.09 14.96 -9.11
C GLN A 284 3.14 13.91 -8.73
N LEU A 285 2.73 12.69 -8.36
CA LEU A 285 3.65 11.61 -8.04
C LEU A 285 4.45 11.11 -9.24
N LYS A 286 3.98 11.33 -10.47
CA LYS A 286 4.67 10.91 -11.72
C LYS A 286 5.18 9.46 -11.65
N LEU A 287 4.33 8.55 -11.18
CA LEU A 287 4.70 7.16 -10.93
C LEU A 287 5.07 6.45 -12.24
N SER A 288 6.25 5.82 -12.27
CA SER A 288 6.58 4.87 -13.35
C SER A 288 5.67 3.63 -13.29
N GLY A 289 5.51 2.92 -14.41
CA GLY A 289 4.68 1.70 -14.44
C GLY A 289 5.12 0.64 -13.41
N GLY A 290 6.43 0.47 -13.23
CA GLY A 290 6.99 -0.43 -12.20
C GLY A 290 6.72 0.04 -10.77
N GLN A 291 6.85 1.35 -10.51
CA GLN A 291 6.56 1.92 -9.19
C GLN A 291 5.06 1.87 -8.86
N LEU A 292 4.19 2.12 -9.84
CA LEU A 292 2.74 1.97 -9.69
C LEU A 292 2.37 0.54 -9.31
N SER A 293 2.93 -0.46 -9.99
CA SER A 293 2.67 -1.88 -9.67
C SER A 293 3.12 -2.25 -8.26
N ARG A 294 4.30 -1.76 -7.83
CA ARG A 294 4.80 -1.91 -6.44
C ARG A 294 3.86 -1.27 -5.42
N LEU A 295 3.49 -0.02 -5.66
CA LEU A 295 2.64 0.75 -4.76
C LEU A 295 1.24 0.13 -4.62
N MET A 296 0.65 -0.33 -5.71
CA MET A 296 -0.64 -1.03 -5.67
C MET A 296 -0.56 -2.34 -4.90
N THR A 297 0.50 -3.13 -5.13
CA THR A 297 0.75 -4.35 -4.35
C THR A 297 0.90 -4.05 -2.86
N PHE A 298 1.60 -2.97 -2.53
CA PHE A 298 1.75 -2.48 -1.15
C PHE A 298 0.40 -2.11 -0.51
N LEU A 299 -0.41 -1.31 -1.20
CA LEU A 299 -1.71 -0.86 -0.71
C LEU A 299 -2.67 -2.04 -0.49
N ASP A 300 -2.66 -3.03 -1.38
CA ASP A 300 -3.46 -4.25 -1.22
C ASP A 300 -3.04 -5.06 0.00
N VAL A 301 -1.73 -5.31 0.18
CA VAL A 301 -1.19 -6.06 1.33
C VAL A 301 -1.54 -5.37 2.66
N ILE A 302 -1.37 -4.04 2.73
CA ILE A 302 -1.70 -3.28 3.94
C ILE A 302 -3.20 -3.29 4.21
N ARG A 303 -4.05 -3.12 3.18
CA ARG A 303 -5.51 -3.18 3.32
C ARG A 303 -5.96 -4.55 3.84
N GLU A 304 -5.45 -5.64 3.27
CA GLU A 304 -5.75 -7.01 3.73
C GLU A 304 -5.31 -7.22 5.20
N ARG A 305 -4.16 -6.66 5.60
CA ARG A 305 -3.67 -6.75 6.98
C ARG A 305 -4.55 -5.96 7.95
N VAL A 306 -4.88 -4.71 7.61
CA VAL A 306 -5.75 -3.84 8.42
C VAL A 306 -7.15 -4.44 8.56
N ALA A 307 -7.74 -4.95 7.47
CA ALA A 307 -9.06 -5.57 7.50
C ALA A 307 -9.14 -6.78 8.45
N ARG A 308 -8.07 -7.60 8.52
CA ARG A 308 -8.00 -8.71 9.49
C ARG A 308 -7.93 -8.21 10.93
N ILE A 309 -7.14 -7.16 11.18
CA ILE A 309 -7.03 -6.56 12.51
C ILE A 309 -8.37 -5.96 12.94
N ASP A 310 -9.07 -5.24 12.04
CA ASP A 310 -10.39 -4.67 12.34
C ASP A 310 -11.45 -5.75 12.59
N ALA A 311 -11.42 -6.85 11.85
CA ALA A 311 -12.30 -8.00 12.13
C ALA A 311 -12.04 -8.61 13.51
N GLU A 312 -10.77 -8.77 13.91
CA GLU A 312 -10.42 -9.24 15.25
C GLU A 312 -10.85 -8.25 16.34
N ARG A 313 -10.65 -6.94 16.13
CA ARG A 313 -11.10 -5.88 17.06
C ARG A 313 -12.62 -5.93 17.24
N ALA A 314 -13.38 -6.03 16.15
CA ALA A 314 -14.83 -6.13 16.20
C ALA A 314 -15.29 -7.38 16.96
N SER A 315 -14.63 -8.52 16.72
CA SER A 315 -14.91 -9.77 17.45
C SER A 315 -14.60 -9.65 18.95
N LEU A 316 -13.49 -9.02 19.33
CA LEU A 316 -13.12 -8.83 20.73
C LEU A 316 -14.05 -7.87 21.45
N LEU A 317 -14.48 -6.79 20.79
CA LEU A 317 -15.46 -5.86 21.33
C LEU A 317 -16.82 -6.55 21.59
N ALA A 318 -17.27 -7.37 20.64
CA ALA A 318 -18.48 -8.17 20.81
C ALA A 318 -18.35 -9.17 21.98
N ALA A 319 -17.19 -9.82 22.10
CA ALA A 319 -16.91 -10.73 23.23
C ALA A 319 -16.87 -9.99 24.58
N CYS A 320 -16.27 -8.79 24.65
CA CYS A 320 -16.26 -7.97 25.86
C CYS A 320 -17.69 -7.61 26.29
N ALA A 321 -18.55 -7.25 25.34
CA ALA A 321 -19.96 -6.95 25.62
C ALA A 321 -20.72 -8.19 26.13
N ALA A 322 -20.41 -9.38 25.63
CA ALA A 322 -21.01 -10.64 26.09
C ALA A 322 -20.50 -11.08 27.48
N ALA A 323 -19.27 -10.70 27.86
CA ALA A 323 -18.67 -11.00 29.17
C ALA A 323 -18.96 -9.91 30.22
N ALA A 324 -20.00 -9.09 30.05
CA ALA A 324 -20.29 -7.96 30.93
C ALA A 324 -20.50 -8.37 32.41
N ASP A 325 -20.98 -9.59 32.66
CA ASP A 325 -21.22 -10.13 34.00
C ASP A 325 -20.03 -10.94 34.57
N ASP A 326 -18.95 -11.13 33.79
CA ASP A 326 -17.73 -11.85 34.20
C ASP A 326 -16.52 -10.92 34.12
N ALA A 327 -16.18 -10.31 35.26
CA ALA A 327 -15.08 -9.34 35.35
C ALA A 327 -13.72 -9.93 34.96
N ALA A 328 -13.44 -11.18 35.33
CA ALA A 328 -12.15 -11.81 35.05
C ALA A 328 -11.98 -12.08 33.55
N GLU A 329 -13.03 -12.59 32.90
CA GLU A 329 -13.04 -12.76 31.45
C GLU A 329 -13.00 -11.40 30.72
N GLY A 330 -13.76 -10.41 31.21
CA GLY A 330 -13.75 -9.04 30.69
C GLY A 330 -12.35 -8.41 30.69
N GLU A 331 -11.62 -8.50 31.80
CA GLU A 331 -10.22 -8.01 31.89
C GLU A 331 -9.30 -8.72 30.90
N ARG A 332 -9.41 -10.04 30.76
CA ARG A 332 -8.61 -10.83 29.80
C ARG A 332 -8.88 -10.40 28.36
N LEU A 333 -10.15 -10.18 27.99
CA LEU A 333 -10.53 -9.75 26.64
C LEU A 333 -10.06 -8.31 26.34
N VAL A 334 -10.17 -7.40 27.32
CA VAL A 334 -9.65 -6.03 27.21
C VAL A 334 -8.13 -6.04 27.04
N ALA A 335 -7.40 -6.86 27.80
CA ALA A 335 -5.96 -7.00 27.63
C ALA A 335 -5.60 -7.48 26.21
N ARG A 336 -6.35 -8.43 25.66
CA ARG A 336 -6.16 -8.87 24.27
C ARG A 336 -6.50 -7.78 23.25
N LEU A 337 -7.56 -7.00 23.48
CA LEU A 337 -7.91 -5.86 22.63
C LEU A 337 -6.79 -4.81 22.60
N VAL A 338 -6.14 -4.54 23.73
CA VAL A 338 -4.97 -3.65 23.82
C VAL A 338 -3.80 -4.19 22.99
N VAL A 339 -3.54 -5.50 23.00
CA VAL A 339 -2.49 -6.12 22.17
C VAL A 339 -2.80 -5.93 20.68
N VAL A 340 -4.05 -6.19 20.26
CA VAL A 340 -4.47 -6.02 18.86
C VAL A 340 -4.40 -4.54 18.43
N GLN A 341 -4.79 -3.62 19.30
CA GLN A 341 -4.70 -2.18 19.06
C GLN A 341 -3.25 -1.70 18.90
N ARG A 342 -2.32 -2.19 19.73
CA ARG A 342 -0.89 -1.90 19.57
C ARG A 342 -0.35 -2.50 18.26
N GLY A 343 -0.80 -3.70 17.90
CA GLY A 343 -0.48 -4.32 16.62
C GLY A 343 -0.95 -3.49 15.43
N TYR A 344 -2.16 -2.91 15.50
CA TYR A 344 -2.67 -1.96 14.52
C TYR A 344 -1.75 -0.74 14.39
N GLU A 345 -1.41 -0.10 15.51
CA GLU A 345 -0.59 1.12 15.52
C GLU A 345 0.80 0.90 14.92
N VAL A 346 1.46 -0.21 15.26
CA VAL A 346 2.77 -0.58 14.69
C VAL A 346 2.65 -0.84 13.19
N VAL A 347 1.66 -1.62 12.75
CA VAL A 347 1.46 -1.91 11.32
C VAL A 347 1.13 -0.65 10.53
N SER A 348 0.26 0.21 11.04
CA SER A 348 -0.11 1.47 10.38
C SER A 348 1.07 2.44 10.33
N GLY A 349 1.83 2.57 11.43
CA GLY A 349 3.05 3.38 11.47
C GLY A 349 4.11 2.88 10.49
N ALA A 350 4.40 1.58 10.50
CA ALA A 350 5.34 0.96 9.57
C ALA A 350 4.89 1.09 8.11
N ALA A 351 3.59 1.00 7.83
CA ALA A 351 3.05 1.22 6.49
C ALA A 351 3.25 2.66 6.01
N VAL A 352 2.97 3.66 6.86
CA VAL A 352 3.21 5.08 6.54
C VAL A 352 4.69 5.33 6.25
N LEU A 353 5.59 4.80 7.09
CA LEU A 353 7.04 4.95 6.91
C LEU A 353 7.56 4.22 5.67
N ALA A 354 7.05 3.02 5.36
CA ALA A 354 7.42 2.30 4.15
C ALA A 354 6.94 3.02 2.88
N LEU A 355 5.73 3.55 2.90
CA LEU A 355 5.16 4.28 1.78
C LEU A 355 5.98 5.54 1.46
N TYR A 356 6.16 6.42 2.45
CA TYR A 356 6.80 7.71 2.23
C TYR A 356 8.34 7.61 2.26
N GLY A 357 8.92 6.75 3.11
CA GLY A 357 10.36 6.64 3.26
C GLY A 357 11.09 5.71 2.30
N SER A 358 10.38 4.78 1.63
CA SER A 358 11.02 3.78 0.77
C SER A 358 10.39 3.65 -0.61
N LEU A 359 9.06 3.68 -0.73
CA LEU A 359 8.39 3.48 -2.02
C LEU A 359 8.31 4.75 -2.87
N LEU A 360 8.34 5.92 -2.23
CA LEU A 360 8.34 7.23 -2.87
C LEU A 360 9.70 7.90 -2.65
N THR A 361 10.14 8.66 -3.65
CA THR A 361 11.31 9.53 -3.52
C THR A 361 10.96 10.78 -2.71
N ALA A 362 11.95 11.44 -2.11
CA ALA A 362 11.72 12.68 -1.35
C ALA A 362 10.98 13.76 -2.17
N ASP A 363 11.29 13.88 -3.46
CA ASP A 363 10.57 14.79 -4.38
C ASP A 363 9.11 14.42 -4.57
N GLN A 364 8.81 13.13 -4.74
CA GLN A 364 7.44 12.64 -4.90
C GLN A 364 6.64 12.89 -3.63
N VAL A 365 7.23 12.65 -2.46
CA VAL A 365 6.61 12.95 -1.17
C VAL A 365 6.34 14.46 -1.05
N ALA A 366 7.37 15.29 -1.24
CA ALA A 366 7.23 16.74 -1.20
C ALA A 366 6.14 17.26 -2.17
N GLY A 367 6.17 16.82 -3.43
CA GLY A 367 5.17 17.20 -4.42
C GLY A 367 3.76 16.76 -4.06
N PHE A 368 3.60 15.55 -3.50
CA PHE A 368 2.31 15.04 -3.07
C PHE A 368 1.75 15.78 -1.86
N PHE A 369 2.57 16.09 -0.85
CA PHE A 369 2.16 16.90 0.30
C PHE A 369 1.77 18.33 -0.11
N VAL A 370 2.55 18.97 -0.98
CA VAL A 370 2.22 20.30 -1.53
C VAL A 370 0.91 20.24 -2.31
N ALA A 371 0.68 19.18 -3.09
CA ALA A 371 -0.53 19.03 -3.87
C ALA A 371 -1.77 18.64 -3.03
N CYS A 372 -1.59 18.02 -1.86
CA CYS A 372 -2.70 17.71 -0.97
C CYS A 372 -3.17 18.92 -0.15
N TYR A 373 -2.35 19.95 0.00
CA TYR A 373 -2.64 21.11 0.84
C TYR A 373 -3.98 21.79 0.45
N PRO A 374 -4.85 22.15 1.43
CA PRO A 374 -4.60 22.23 2.87
C PRO A 374 -4.84 20.91 3.64
N TYR A 375 -4.97 19.77 2.96
CA TYR A 375 -5.21 18.48 3.59
C TYR A 375 -3.92 17.66 3.71
N VAL A 376 -3.90 16.72 4.67
CA VAL A 376 -2.82 15.74 4.76
C VAL A 376 -3.04 14.62 3.73
N PRO A 377 -1.98 14.13 3.08
CA PRO A 377 -2.04 12.94 2.24
C PRO A 377 -2.73 11.75 2.92
N SER A 378 -3.73 11.19 2.24
CA SER A 378 -4.50 10.03 2.70
C SER A 378 -4.11 8.78 1.92
N VAL A 379 -3.70 7.71 2.63
CA VAL A 379 -3.41 6.41 2.01
C VAL A 379 -4.65 5.83 1.33
N SER A 380 -5.83 5.99 1.93
CA SER A 380 -7.11 5.57 1.35
C SER A 380 -7.50 6.40 0.13
N GLY A 381 -7.24 7.72 0.17
CA GLY A 381 -7.44 8.61 -0.98
C GLY A 381 -6.55 8.21 -2.16
N LEU A 382 -5.25 8.07 -1.90
CA LEU A 382 -4.26 7.57 -2.87
C LEU A 382 -4.69 6.25 -3.51
N HIS A 383 -5.06 5.26 -2.69
CA HIS A 383 -5.46 3.94 -3.18
C HIS A 383 -6.70 4.00 -4.07
N ARG A 384 -7.74 4.73 -3.65
CA ARG A 384 -8.98 4.89 -4.43
C ARG A 384 -8.69 5.48 -5.80
N THR A 385 -7.93 6.57 -5.85
CA THR A 385 -7.58 7.26 -7.10
C THR A 385 -6.74 6.37 -8.01
N LEU A 386 -5.74 5.65 -7.48
CA LEU A 386 -4.93 4.73 -8.29
C LEU A 386 -5.75 3.56 -8.85
N LEU A 387 -6.67 2.99 -8.06
CA LEU A 387 -7.60 1.97 -8.53
C LEU A 387 -8.49 2.48 -9.66
N GLN A 388 -9.02 3.70 -9.51
CA GLN A 388 -9.89 4.28 -10.53
C GLN A 388 -9.11 4.49 -11.84
N ARG A 389 -7.91 5.06 -11.78
CA ARG A 389 -7.04 5.23 -12.96
C ARG A 389 -6.71 3.92 -13.66
N GLN A 390 -6.51 2.83 -12.91
CA GLN A 390 -6.30 1.50 -13.51
C GLN A 390 -7.53 1.00 -14.27
N LYS A 391 -8.73 1.20 -13.72
CA LYS A 391 -9.98 0.83 -14.39
C LYS A 391 -10.20 1.65 -15.65
N ASP A 392 -9.97 2.97 -15.58
CA ASP A 392 -10.13 3.86 -16.72
C ASP A 392 -9.14 3.52 -17.84
N ALA A 393 -7.88 3.21 -17.48
CA ALA A 393 -6.87 2.78 -18.45
C ALA A 393 -7.21 1.42 -19.09
N ALA A 394 -7.84 0.50 -18.35
CA ALA A 394 -8.32 -0.76 -18.91
C ALA A 394 -9.48 -0.54 -19.89
N ALA A 395 -10.49 0.24 -19.48
CA ALA A 395 -11.62 0.58 -20.33
C ALA A 395 -11.21 1.30 -21.62
N ALA A 396 -10.22 2.19 -21.54
CA ALA A 396 -9.67 2.87 -22.73
C ALA A 396 -9.01 1.90 -23.72
N ARG A 397 -8.28 0.90 -23.23
CA ARG A 397 -7.66 -0.14 -24.09
C ARG A 397 -8.69 -1.04 -24.73
N ASP A 398 -9.74 -1.40 -23.98
CA ASP A 398 -10.84 -2.20 -24.51
C ASP A 398 -11.58 -1.43 -25.62
N ALA A 399 -11.86 -0.14 -25.40
CA ALA A 399 -12.45 0.73 -26.41
C ALA A 399 -11.57 0.91 -27.66
N GLU A 400 -10.24 1.02 -27.49
CA GLU A 400 -9.29 1.09 -28.62
C GLU A 400 -9.25 -0.23 -29.40
N ALA A 401 -9.30 -1.38 -28.71
CA ALA A 401 -9.34 -2.70 -29.34
C ALA A 401 -10.65 -2.92 -30.14
N GLU A 402 -11.79 -2.48 -29.61
CA GLU A 402 -13.08 -2.51 -30.30
C GLU A 402 -13.09 -1.61 -31.53
N ALA A 403 -12.54 -0.39 -31.42
CA ALA A 403 -12.40 0.53 -32.54
C ALA A 403 -11.50 -0.04 -33.66
N ALA A 404 -10.40 -0.70 -33.28
CA ALA A 404 -9.50 -1.36 -34.22
C ALA A 404 -10.16 -2.56 -34.93
N ALA A 405 -10.99 -3.33 -34.23
CA ALA A 405 -11.75 -4.43 -34.83
C ALA A 405 -12.82 -3.94 -35.82
N GLY A 406 -13.53 -2.86 -35.48
CA GLY A 406 -14.59 -2.30 -36.34
C GLY A 406 -14.07 -1.65 -37.64
N ALA A 407 -12.84 -1.15 -37.65
CA ALA A 407 -12.23 -0.56 -38.86
C ALA A 407 -11.91 -1.60 -39.95
N GLY A 408 -11.84 -2.89 -39.63
CA GLY A 408 -11.44 -3.96 -40.56
C GLY A 408 -12.55 -4.51 -41.46
N GLU A 409 -13.82 -4.31 -41.12
CA GLU A 409 -14.94 -5.02 -41.76
C GLU A 409 -15.62 -4.22 -42.90
N GLY A 410 -15.33 -2.91 -43.00
CA GLY A 410 -16.00 -2.00 -43.95
C GLY A 410 -15.31 -1.78 -45.30
N THR A 411 -14.04 -2.16 -45.47
CA THR A 411 -13.38 -2.12 -46.79
C THR A 411 -13.72 -3.37 -47.58
N GLY A 412 -14.95 -3.40 -48.11
CA GLY A 412 -15.25 -4.23 -49.26
C GLY A 412 -14.15 -4.05 -50.32
N PRO A 413 -13.71 -5.12 -51.00
CA PRO A 413 -12.64 -5.05 -51.97
C PRO A 413 -13.04 -4.07 -53.07
N SER A 414 -12.57 -2.83 -52.99
CA SER A 414 -12.75 -1.86 -54.07
C SER A 414 -12.04 -2.44 -55.30
N PRO A 415 -12.77 -2.81 -56.36
CA PRO A 415 -12.19 -3.52 -57.50
C PRO A 415 -11.19 -2.66 -58.30
N ALA A 416 -11.07 -1.37 -58.01
CA ALA A 416 -10.24 -0.42 -58.75
C ALA A 416 -8.76 -0.34 -58.27
N ARG A 417 -8.38 -1.00 -57.16
CA ARG A 417 -7.03 -0.84 -56.57
C ARG A 417 -6.00 -1.89 -57.03
N ARG A 418 -6.35 -2.74 -58.01
CA ARG A 418 -5.47 -3.82 -58.52
C ARG A 418 -4.34 -3.33 -59.44
N ASP A 419 -4.46 -2.15 -60.05
CA ASP A 419 -3.50 -1.71 -61.09
C ASP A 419 -2.38 -0.77 -60.61
N ARG A 420 -2.45 -0.21 -59.39
CA ARG A 420 -1.41 0.72 -58.90
C ARG A 420 -0.29 0.08 -58.07
N ARG A 421 -0.36 -1.23 -57.74
CA ARG A 421 0.60 -1.89 -56.84
C ARG A 421 1.81 -2.52 -57.53
N ARG A 422 2.17 -2.05 -58.74
CA ARG A 422 3.36 -2.53 -59.49
C ARG A 422 4.54 -1.54 -59.57
N LYS A 423 4.44 -0.34 -58.99
CA LYS A 423 5.55 0.62 -58.94
C LYS A 423 5.55 1.42 -57.63
N ALA A 424 6.18 0.89 -56.58
CA ALA A 424 6.63 1.71 -55.46
C ALA A 424 7.92 1.11 -54.86
N PRO A 425 9.01 1.89 -54.72
CA PRO A 425 10.31 1.41 -54.24
C PRO A 425 10.35 1.21 -52.72
N ALA A 426 11.23 0.30 -52.28
CA ALA A 426 11.33 -0.28 -50.94
C ALA A 426 12.16 0.55 -49.93
N THR A 427 11.66 1.71 -49.47
CA THR A 427 12.41 2.55 -48.50
C THR A 427 11.69 2.90 -47.19
N THR A 428 10.53 2.32 -46.87
CA THR A 428 9.73 2.77 -45.71
C THR A 428 9.93 2.00 -44.39
N ALA A 429 10.61 0.85 -44.39
CA ALA A 429 10.77 0.06 -43.15
C ALA A 429 11.79 0.67 -42.16
N ALA A 430 12.83 1.34 -42.64
CA ALA A 430 13.85 1.95 -41.79
C ALA A 430 13.37 3.26 -41.13
N ALA A 431 12.47 4.01 -41.78
CA ALA A 431 11.93 5.26 -41.23
C ALA A 431 10.94 5.04 -40.07
N ALA A 432 10.23 3.91 -40.06
CA ALA A 432 9.29 3.58 -38.98
C ALA A 432 10.00 3.17 -37.68
N ALA A 433 11.15 2.49 -37.78
CA ALA A 433 11.96 2.14 -36.61
C ALA A 433 12.62 3.37 -35.97
N ALA A 434 13.15 4.30 -36.79
CA ALA A 434 13.74 5.54 -36.31
C ALA A 434 12.73 6.51 -35.65
N ALA A 435 11.46 6.47 -36.06
CA ALA A 435 10.40 7.30 -35.46
C ALA A 435 9.95 6.79 -34.08
N ALA A 436 10.05 5.48 -33.81
CA ALA A 436 9.69 4.89 -32.52
C ALA A 436 10.75 5.18 -31.43
N GLU A 437 12.05 5.11 -31.78
CA GLU A 437 13.14 5.51 -30.88
C GLU A 437 13.13 7.03 -30.57
N ALA A 438 12.77 7.87 -31.54
CA ALA A 438 12.68 9.32 -31.32
C ALA A 438 11.50 9.72 -30.41
N ALA A 439 10.41 8.95 -30.37
CA ALA A 439 9.27 9.21 -29.50
C ALA A 439 9.55 8.86 -28.02
N GLU A 440 10.41 7.88 -27.76
CA GLU A 440 10.85 7.51 -26.40
C GLU A 440 11.84 8.55 -25.83
N ALA A 441 12.68 9.13 -26.67
CA ALA A 441 13.57 10.23 -26.28
C ALA A 441 12.86 11.60 -26.10
N ALA A 442 11.74 11.83 -26.79
CA ALA A 442 10.98 13.09 -26.73
C ALA A 442 10.01 13.18 -25.53
N GLY A 443 9.81 12.10 -24.76
CA GLY A 443 9.00 12.08 -23.54
C GLY A 443 9.53 12.97 -22.39
N ALA A 444 10.68 13.63 -22.56
CA ALA A 444 11.28 14.55 -21.61
C ALA A 444 10.91 16.04 -21.81
N GLY A 445 10.05 16.40 -22.78
CA GLY A 445 9.71 17.81 -23.02
C GLY A 445 8.31 18.02 -23.58
N ALA A 446 7.32 18.22 -22.71
CA ALA A 446 6.06 18.87 -23.09
C ALA A 446 6.19 20.38 -22.85
N PRO A 447 5.85 21.25 -23.82
CA PRO A 447 5.95 22.70 -23.65
C PRO A 447 4.83 23.28 -22.79
N ASP A 448 5.20 24.36 -22.09
CA ASP A 448 4.37 25.26 -21.28
C ASP A 448 3.05 25.63 -21.95
N ALA A 449 1.93 25.36 -21.27
CA ALA A 449 0.66 26.03 -21.50
C ALA A 449 0.50 27.16 -20.49
N ALA A 450 1.04 28.33 -20.83
CA ALA A 450 0.83 29.57 -20.11
C ALA A 450 -0.60 30.09 -20.30
N ALA A 451 -1.19 30.47 -19.17
CA ALA A 451 -2.25 31.46 -18.94
C ALA A 451 -3.02 32.03 -20.15
N ALA A 452 -4.30 31.69 -20.21
CA ALA A 452 -5.32 32.55 -20.81
C ALA A 452 -6.48 32.68 -19.81
N GLY A 453 -6.59 33.86 -19.18
CA GLY A 453 -7.73 34.23 -18.36
C GLY A 453 -9.00 34.30 -19.20
N ARG A 454 -10.05 33.64 -18.73
CA ARG A 454 -11.43 33.91 -19.15
C ARG A 454 -12.32 33.95 -17.92
N ASP A 455 -12.92 35.11 -17.71
CA ASP A 455 -14.14 35.29 -16.93
C ASP A 455 -15.19 34.29 -17.41
N ILE A 456 -15.66 33.43 -16.52
CA ILE A 456 -16.85 32.62 -16.75
C ILE A 456 -17.80 32.87 -15.58
N SER A 457 -18.74 33.78 -15.81
CA SER A 457 -20.00 33.82 -15.06
C SER A 457 -20.76 32.52 -15.36
N ILE A 458 -20.87 31.63 -14.37
CA ILE A 458 -21.69 30.42 -14.46
C ILE A 458 -22.99 30.67 -13.70
N LYS A 459 -24.08 30.81 -14.45
CA LYS A 459 -25.46 30.65 -13.97
C LYS A 459 -25.64 29.20 -13.48
N MET A 460 -26.03 29.03 -12.22
CA MET A 460 -26.50 27.74 -11.71
C MET A 460 -27.94 27.51 -12.19
N GLU A 461 -28.14 26.48 -13.02
CA GLU A 461 -29.45 25.85 -13.21
C GLU A 461 -29.38 24.43 -12.63
N HIS A 462 -30.23 24.16 -11.63
CA HIS A 462 -30.42 22.84 -11.04
C HIS A 462 -31.27 21.94 -11.95
N PRO A 463 -30.88 20.66 -12.15
CA PRO A 463 -31.81 19.65 -12.63
C PRO A 463 -32.42 18.82 -11.47
N PRO A 464 -33.61 18.23 -11.68
CA PRO A 464 -34.51 17.81 -10.60
C PRO A 464 -34.27 16.38 -10.09
N HIS A 465 -34.62 16.19 -8.82
CA HIS A 465 -34.72 14.90 -8.15
C HIS A 465 -35.80 14.01 -8.78
N ALA A 466 -35.42 12.77 -9.12
CA ALA A 466 -36.36 11.67 -9.32
C ALA A 466 -36.31 10.74 -8.09
N GLY A 467 -37.42 10.68 -7.38
CA GLY A 467 -37.64 9.76 -6.27
C GLY A 467 -37.99 8.35 -6.75
N ASN A 468 -37.82 7.39 -5.83
CA ASN A 468 -38.67 6.21 -5.74
C ASN A 468 -38.59 5.71 -4.30
N GLY A 469 -39.73 5.78 -3.61
CA GLY A 469 -39.90 5.19 -2.29
C GLY A 469 -40.53 3.80 -2.38
N VAL A 470 -40.31 2.98 -1.35
CA VAL A 470 -41.26 1.97 -0.85
C VAL A 470 -40.89 1.69 0.61
N GLY A 471 -41.90 1.64 1.51
CA GLY A 471 -41.84 0.78 2.70
C GLY A 471 -42.18 1.44 4.03
N ALA A 472 -43.43 1.85 4.22
CA ALA A 472 -43.98 2.19 5.53
C ALA A 472 -44.30 0.93 6.37
N ALA A 473 -44.00 0.97 7.67
CA ALA A 473 -44.69 0.25 8.74
C ALA A 473 -44.37 0.91 10.11
N PRO A 474 -45.24 0.77 11.13
CA PRO A 474 -45.72 1.91 11.90
C PRO A 474 -45.02 2.16 13.24
N GLY A 475 -45.24 3.38 13.72
CA GLY A 475 -44.66 3.92 14.94
C GLY A 475 -45.12 3.25 16.24
N GLY A 476 -44.16 3.19 17.16
CA GLY A 476 -44.38 3.13 18.59
C GLY A 476 -43.84 4.42 19.21
N SER A 477 -44.77 5.22 19.73
CA SER A 477 -44.55 6.34 20.65
C SER A 477 -43.88 5.87 21.94
N GLY A 478 -42.96 6.67 22.49
CA GLY A 478 -42.41 6.43 23.81
C GLY A 478 -41.35 7.45 24.19
N GLU A 479 -41.80 8.55 24.79
CA GLU A 479 -41.02 9.56 25.47
C GLU A 479 -40.01 8.94 26.47
N THR A 480 -38.82 9.50 26.60
CA THR A 480 -38.45 10.29 27.80
C THR A 480 -37.02 10.80 27.72
N CYS A 481 -36.94 12.10 27.95
CA CYS A 481 -35.77 12.88 28.33
C CYS A 481 -35.34 12.48 29.76
N SER A 482 -34.05 12.27 30.01
CA SER A 482 -33.47 12.56 31.32
C SER A 482 -31.96 12.72 31.27
N SER A 483 -31.58 13.98 31.42
CA SER A 483 -30.32 14.48 31.93
C SER A 483 -29.93 13.86 33.28
N CYS A 484 -28.65 13.53 33.43
CA CYS A 484 -27.87 13.64 34.67
C CYS A 484 -26.42 13.31 34.34
N SER A 485 -25.37 13.87 34.94
CA SER A 485 -25.17 15.12 35.67
C SER A 485 -23.66 15.15 35.90
N THR A 486 -22.97 16.13 35.33
CA THR A 486 -21.61 16.50 35.69
C THR A 486 -21.57 16.94 37.16
N ARG A 487 -20.84 16.23 38.02
CA ARG A 487 -20.38 16.76 39.32
C ARG A 487 -18.87 16.78 39.39
N GLY A 488 -18.37 18.01 39.51
CA GLY A 488 -16.96 18.34 39.67
C GLY A 488 -16.42 18.03 41.06
N LEU A 489 -15.11 17.81 41.09
CA LEU A 489 -14.27 17.86 42.27
C LEU A 489 -13.38 19.10 42.14
N GLN A 490 -13.72 20.15 42.86
CA GLN A 490 -12.83 21.26 43.21
C GLN A 490 -12.98 21.49 44.71
N GLY A 491 -11.84 21.57 45.42
CA GLY A 491 -11.81 22.13 46.77
C GLY A 491 -10.81 21.47 47.71
N ARG A 492 -9.53 21.86 47.60
CA ARG A 492 -8.58 21.92 48.73
C ARG A 492 -7.52 22.98 48.46
N ALA A 493 -7.64 24.13 49.11
CA ALA A 493 -6.56 25.02 49.53
C ALA A 493 -7.14 26.12 50.45
N CYS A 494 -6.42 26.36 51.55
CA CYS A 494 -6.72 27.21 52.72
C CYS A 494 -7.68 26.62 53.75
#